data_AF-A0A927PJC5-F1
#
_entry.id   AF-A0A927PJC5-F1
#
_cell.length_a   1.000
_cell.length_b   1.000
_cell.length_c   1.000
_cell.angle_alpha   90.00
_cell.angle_beta   90.00
_cell.angle_gamma   90.00
#
_symmetry.space_group_name_H-M   'P 1'
#
loop_
_entity.id
_entity.type
_entity.pdbx_description
1 polymer ?
#
loop_
_entity_poly.entity_id
_entity_poly.type
_entity_poly.pdbx_seq_one_letter_code
_entity_poly.pdbx_strand_id
1 'polypeptide(L)'
;MKLLYIIILCLFSSYIYSQTSKTIREESNADGNYTFHKATATAYKNNNTEVFSHVFNDTISLKELQKLPFPIQPVLLSAQIQKGRLVGCKLWNNNKEYYVVNEGMLLVPAKETEPDTNDAFSIPYQLSPLYTLKTEGDTVICTFTEPYGNSSFDFTLKGELVIVLVKDKF
;
A
#
# COMPACT_ATOMS: atom_id res chain seq x y z
N MET A 1 -26.12 -30.09 -25.38
CA MET A 1 -25.54 -28.73 -25.26
C MET A 1 -25.14 -28.36 -23.82
N LYS A 2 -24.53 -29.27 -23.04
CA LYS A 2 -23.97 -28.96 -21.69
C LYS A 2 -22.44 -29.06 -21.64
N LEU A 3 -21.85 -29.91 -22.49
CA LEU A 3 -20.39 -30.09 -22.56
C LEU A 3 -19.64 -28.89 -23.18
N LEU A 4 -20.24 -28.17 -24.12
CA LEU A 4 -19.61 -26.99 -24.75
C LEU A 4 -19.40 -25.83 -23.76
N TYR A 5 -20.33 -25.63 -22.81
CA TYR A 5 -20.20 -24.58 -21.80
C TYR A 5 -19.07 -24.85 -20.80
N ILE A 6 -18.81 -26.12 -20.47
CA ILE A 6 -17.73 -26.50 -19.54
C ILE A 6 -16.36 -26.23 -20.17
N ILE A 7 -16.21 -26.49 -21.47
CA ILE A 7 -14.95 -26.25 -22.19
C ILE A 7 -14.66 -24.75 -22.31
N ILE A 8 -15.69 -23.93 -22.57
CA ILE A 8 -15.54 -22.46 -22.62
C ILE A 8 -15.16 -21.92 -21.24
N LEU A 9 -15.76 -22.42 -20.15
CA LEU A 9 -15.44 -21.96 -18.80
C LEU A 9 -13.99 -22.28 -18.38
N CYS A 10 -13.45 -23.43 -18.79
CA CYS A 10 -12.05 -23.82 -18.54
C CYS A 10 -11.03 -23.03 -19.39
N LEU A 11 -11.42 -22.56 -20.58
CA LEU A 11 -10.56 -21.71 -21.42
C LEU A 11 -10.49 -20.27 -20.90
N PHE A 12 -11.57 -19.75 -20.30
CA PHE A 12 -11.55 -18.41 -19.68
C PHE A 12 -10.71 -18.36 -18.40
N SER A 13 -10.74 -19.40 -17.56
CA SER A 13 -9.97 -19.42 -16.30
C SER A 13 -8.45 -19.50 -16.55
N SER A 14 -8.02 -20.19 -17.61
CA SER A 14 -6.61 -20.26 -18.00
C SER A 14 -6.11 -18.99 -18.72
N TYR A 15 -6.98 -18.28 -19.44
CA TYR A 15 -6.62 -17.00 -20.08
C TYR A 15 -6.45 -15.86 -19.06
N ILE A 16 -7.27 -15.83 -18.00
CA ILE A 16 -7.12 -14.86 -16.91
C ILE A 16 -5.84 -15.16 -16.13
N TYR A 17 -5.54 -16.43 -15.82
CA TYR A 17 -4.30 -16.80 -15.11
C TYR A 17 -3.02 -16.58 -15.95
N SER A 18 -3.12 -16.72 -17.27
CA SER A 18 -1.98 -16.48 -18.18
C SER A 18 -1.70 -14.99 -18.42
N GLN A 19 -2.65 -14.09 -18.18
CA GLN A 19 -2.39 -12.64 -18.25
C GLN A 19 -1.80 -12.08 -16.95
N THR A 20 -1.95 -12.76 -15.81
CA THR A 20 -1.30 -12.37 -14.55
C THR A 20 0.20 -12.69 -14.50
N SER A 21 0.73 -13.43 -15.49
CA SER A 21 2.11 -13.95 -15.48
C SER A 21 2.97 -13.49 -16.66
N LYS A 22 2.49 -12.54 -17.47
CA LYS A 22 3.28 -11.87 -18.52
C LYS A 22 3.25 -10.34 -18.39
N THR A 23 3.56 -9.82 -17.20
CA THR A 23 4.31 -8.56 -17.19
C THR A 23 5.73 -8.93 -17.54
N ILE A 24 6.08 -8.60 -18.78
CA ILE A 24 7.41 -8.69 -19.36
C ILE A 24 8.41 -8.24 -18.29
N ARG A 25 9.42 -9.09 -18.05
CA ARG A 25 10.66 -8.75 -17.35
C ARG A 25 11.35 -7.63 -18.15
N GLU A 26 10.86 -6.42 -18.04
CA GLU A 26 11.76 -5.28 -18.05
C GLU A 26 12.54 -5.42 -16.75
N GLU A 27 13.87 -5.44 -16.82
CA GLU A 27 14.69 -5.13 -15.66
C GLU A 27 14.18 -3.79 -15.15
N SER A 28 13.37 -3.84 -14.10
CA SER A 28 12.68 -2.65 -13.64
C SER A 28 13.78 -1.73 -13.12
N ASN A 29 13.99 -0.60 -13.80
CA ASN A 29 14.79 0.51 -13.26
C ASN A 29 14.28 0.97 -11.88
N ALA A 30 13.14 0.46 -11.44
CA ALA A 30 12.58 0.69 -10.12
C ALA A 30 13.24 -0.12 -8.99
N ASP A 31 14.16 -1.06 -9.27
CA ASP A 31 14.86 -1.75 -8.20
C ASP A 31 15.77 -0.79 -7.43
N GLY A 32 15.72 -0.85 -6.09
CA GLY A 32 16.50 0.02 -5.22
C GLY A 32 15.80 0.36 -3.91
N ASN A 33 16.44 1.26 -3.17
CA ASN A 33 15.91 1.83 -1.94
C ASN A 33 15.28 3.19 -2.23
N TYR A 34 14.18 3.45 -1.54
CA TYR A 34 13.41 4.67 -1.67
C TYR A 34 13.12 5.24 -0.30
N THR A 35 13.18 6.57 -0.20
CA THR A 35 12.90 7.32 1.02
C THR A 35 11.64 8.17 0.85
N PHE A 36 10.90 8.34 1.95
CA PHE A 36 9.69 9.15 2.01
C PHE A 36 9.93 10.56 1.47
N HIS A 37 9.06 10.99 0.57
CA HIS A 37 9.03 12.35 0.06
C HIS A 37 7.77 13.09 0.49
N LYS A 38 6.58 12.48 0.27
CA LYS A 38 5.31 13.06 0.70
C LYS A 38 4.22 12.01 0.86
N ALA A 39 3.17 12.37 1.58
CA ALA A 39 1.91 11.62 1.60
C ALA A 39 0.71 12.55 1.36
N THR A 40 -0.39 12.00 0.90
CA THR A 40 -1.66 12.69 0.77
C THR A 40 -2.76 11.80 1.32
N ALA A 41 -3.48 12.28 2.34
CA ALA A 41 -4.64 11.61 2.89
C ALA A 41 -5.90 12.31 2.37
N THR A 42 -6.75 11.58 1.66
CA THR A 42 -7.97 12.10 1.07
C THR A 42 -9.15 11.22 1.48
N ALA A 43 -10.24 11.84 1.92
CA ALA A 43 -11.49 11.13 2.17
C ALA A 43 -12.54 11.51 1.14
N TYR A 44 -13.26 10.51 0.64
CA TYR A 44 -14.32 10.67 -0.33
C TYR A 44 -15.65 10.13 0.21
N LYS A 45 -16.74 10.70 -0.26
CA LYS A 45 -18.07 10.09 -0.20
C LYS A 45 -18.16 8.90 -1.17
N ASN A 46 -19.20 8.08 -1.04
CA ASN A 46 -19.46 6.94 -1.94
C ASN A 46 -19.61 7.32 -3.43
N ASN A 47 -19.97 8.58 -3.73
CA ASN A 47 -20.06 9.11 -5.09
C ASN A 47 -18.74 9.74 -5.58
N ASN A 48 -17.61 9.46 -4.91
CA ASN A 48 -16.29 10.03 -5.18
C ASN A 48 -16.18 11.56 -5.01
N THR A 49 -17.14 12.20 -4.35
CA THR A 49 -16.96 13.61 -3.94
C THR A 49 -15.96 13.70 -2.79
N GLU A 50 -14.91 14.50 -2.97
CA GLU A 50 -13.93 14.77 -1.91
C GLU A 50 -14.60 15.47 -0.71
N VAL A 51 -14.27 14.99 0.48
CA VAL A 51 -14.69 15.57 1.77
C VAL A 51 -13.57 16.41 2.35
N PHE A 52 -12.34 15.88 2.31
CA PHE A 52 -11.13 16.62 2.63
C PHE A 52 -9.93 15.98 1.94
N SER A 53 -8.89 16.77 1.73
CA SER A 53 -7.56 16.32 1.36
C SER A 53 -6.52 17.06 2.18
N HIS A 54 -5.51 16.33 2.68
CA HIS A 54 -4.39 16.90 3.42
C HIS A 54 -3.08 16.32 2.90
N VAL A 55 -2.11 17.20 2.64
CA VAL A 55 -0.80 16.83 2.11
C VAL A 55 0.27 16.98 3.18
N PHE A 56 1.08 15.93 3.34
CA PHE A 56 2.24 15.88 4.23
C PHE A 56 3.50 15.91 3.37
N ASN A 57 4.29 16.99 3.44
CA ASN A 57 5.47 17.17 2.57
C ASN A 57 6.77 16.67 3.19
N ASP A 58 6.73 16.17 4.42
CA ASP A 58 7.88 15.69 5.16
C ASP A 58 7.47 14.74 6.30
N THR A 59 8.44 14.13 6.95
CA THR A 59 8.20 13.16 8.04
C THR A 59 7.75 13.82 9.35
N ILE A 60 7.92 15.14 9.50
CA ILE A 60 7.55 15.89 10.70
C ILE A 60 6.03 16.15 10.68
N SER A 61 5.51 16.59 9.54
CA SER A 61 4.10 16.88 9.29
C SER A 61 3.21 15.64 9.44
N LEU A 62 3.74 14.43 9.22
CA LEU A 62 3.01 13.17 9.44
C LEU A 62 2.42 13.03 10.85
N LYS A 63 2.97 13.74 11.86
CA LYS A 63 2.39 13.80 13.22
C LYS A 63 0.94 14.30 13.24
N GLU A 64 0.55 15.08 12.24
CA GLU A 64 -0.80 15.61 12.11
C GLU A 64 -1.81 14.57 11.59
N LEU A 65 -1.35 13.46 10.99
CA LEU A 65 -2.24 12.41 10.47
C LEU A 65 -3.15 11.84 11.57
N GLN A 66 -2.64 11.72 12.80
CA GLN A 66 -3.41 11.24 13.95
C GLN A 66 -4.53 12.18 14.39
N LYS A 67 -4.50 13.45 13.96
CA LYS A 67 -5.53 14.45 14.26
C LYS A 67 -6.63 14.48 13.21
N LEU A 68 -6.41 13.83 12.06
CA LEU A 68 -7.39 13.78 11.00
C LEU A 68 -8.45 12.73 11.31
N PRO A 69 -9.71 12.96 10.91
CA PRO A 69 -10.75 11.94 10.91
C PRO A 69 -10.49 10.93 9.77
N PHE A 70 -9.34 10.26 9.81
CA PHE A 70 -8.81 9.37 8.77
C PHE A 70 -8.39 8.03 9.41
N PRO A 71 -8.59 6.88 8.74
CA PRO A 71 -8.20 5.59 9.29
C PRO A 71 -6.69 5.49 9.51
N ILE A 72 -6.28 4.72 10.52
CA ILE A 72 -4.86 4.42 10.73
C ILE A 72 -4.40 3.50 9.59
N GLN A 73 -3.41 3.97 8.83
CA GLN A 73 -2.81 3.22 7.73
C GLN A 73 -1.29 3.17 7.89
N PRO A 74 -0.62 2.13 7.34
CA PRO A 74 0.83 2.02 7.41
C PRO A 74 1.48 3.09 6.53
N VAL A 75 2.24 4.01 7.15
CA VAL A 75 2.97 5.04 6.41
C VAL A 75 4.41 4.58 6.20
N LEU A 76 4.80 4.34 4.94
CA LEU A 76 6.15 3.92 4.57
C LEU A 76 7.15 5.08 4.68
N LEU A 77 8.10 5.00 5.60
CA LEU A 77 9.26 5.90 5.66
C LEU A 77 10.32 5.57 4.62
N SER A 78 10.52 4.28 4.39
CA SER A 78 11.40 3.79 3.34
C SER A 78 10.84 2.50 2.78
N ALA A 79 11.19 2.21 1.54
CA ALA A 79 10.80 1.01 0.83
C ALA A 79 12.00 0.44 0.08
N GLN A 80 12.12 -0.88 0.09
CA GLN A 80 13.02 -1.63 -0.76
C GLN A 80 12.19 -2.31 -1.84
N ILE A 81 12.48 -1.96 -3.09
CA ILE A 81 11.84 -2.54 -4.27
C ILE A 81 12.83 -3.49 -4.94
N GLN A 82 12.37 -4.71 -5.22
CA GLN A 82 13.13 -5.70 -5.99
C GLN A 82 12.19 -6.38 -6.99
N LYS A 83 12.62 -6.48 -8.25
CA LYS A 83 11.82 -7.02 -9.35
C LYS A 83 10.43 -6.39 -9.44
N GLY A 84 10.35 -5.07 -9.20
CA GLY A 84 9.10 -4.30 -9.22
C GLY A 84 8.13 -4.58 -8.06
N ARG A 85 8.55 -5.28 -7.00
CA ARG A 85 7.73 -5.60 -5.83
C ARG A 85 8.31 -4.98 -4.57
N LEU A 86 7.45 -4.60 -3.63
CA LEU A 86 7.86 -4.23 -2.27
C LEU A 86 8.34 -5.50 -1.54
N VAL A 87 9.59 -5.49 -1.10
CA VAL A 87 10.21 -6.63 -0.38
C VAL A 87 10.67 -6.29 1.03
N GLY A 88 10.80 -5.00 1.34
CA GLY A 88 11.13 -4.52 2.68
C GLY A 88 10.67 -3.07 2.86
N CYS A 89 10.40 -2.67 4.10
CA CYS A 89 10.06 -1.29 4.40
C CYS A 89 10.34 -0.92 5.85
N LYS A 90 10.42 0.38 6.12
CA LYS A 90 10.35 0.95 7.46
C LYS A 90 9.05 1.73 7.61
N LEU A 91 8.28 1.50 8.66
CA LEU A 91 7.05 2.26 8.91
C LEU A 91 7.34 3.49 9.76
N TRP A 92 6.64 4.59 9.48
CA TRP A 92 6.70 5.81 10.27
C TRP A 92 6.04 5.63 11.64
N ASN A 93 4.90 4.94 11.66
CA ASN A 93 4.03 4.84 12.84
C ASN A 93 4.73 4.26 14.07
N ASN A 94 5.64 3.31 13.87
CA ASN A 94 6.40 2.65 14.95
C ASN A 94 7.92 2.64 14.72
N ASN A 95 8.40 3.25 13.63
CA ASN A 95 9.82 3.31 13.25
C ASN A 95 10.52 1.94 13.13
N LYS A 96 9.76 0.85 12.94
CA LYS A 96 10.29 -0.51 12.80
C LYS A 96 10.49 -0.88 11.34
N GLU A 97 11.45 -1.77 11.12
CA GLU A 97 11.74 -2.39 9.82
C GLU A 97 10.98 -3.71 9.67
N TYR A 98 10.50 -3.96 8.46
CA TYR A 98 9.72 -5.13 8.10
C TYR A 98 10.24 -5.73 6.80
N TYR A 99 10.29 -7.06 6.75
CA TYR A 99 10.27 -7.80 5.51
C TYR A 99 8.86 -7.84 4.96
N VAL A 100 8.73 -7.76 3.64
CA VAL A 100 7.46 -7.94 2.96
C VAL A 100 7.47 -9.27 2.24
N VAL A 101 6.65 -10.19 2.74
CA VAL A 101 6.58 -11.58 2.28
C VAL A 101 5.23 -11.85 1.63
N ASN A 102 5.01 -13.09 1.17
CA ASN A 102 3.79 -13.50 0.49
C ASN A 102 3.48 -12.60 -0.72
N GLU A 103 4.45 -12.44 -1.61
CA GLU A 103 4.36 -11.61 -2.82
C GLU A 103 4.04 -10.13 -2.58
N GLY A 104 4.52 -9.56 -1.47
CA GLY A 104 4.28 -8.16 -1.15
C GLY A 104 3.05 -7.94 -0.26
N MET A 105 2.41 -9.00 0.23
CA MET A 105 1.12 -8.90 0.91
C MET A 105 1.19 -8.87 2.44
N LEU A 106 2.30 -9.28 3.05
CA LEU A 106 2.39 -9.44 4.49
C LEU A 106 3.66 -8.77 5.06
N LEU A 107 3.49 -7.92 6.06
CA LEU A 107 4.58 -7.34 6.83
C LEU A 107 4.97 -8.27 7.98
N VAL A 108 6.24 -8.65 8.00
CA VAL A 108 6.86 -9.43 9.08
C VAL A 108 8.02 -8.63 9.65
N PRO A 109 8.09 -8.37 10.97
CA PRO A 109 9.18 -7.60 11.56
C PRO A 109 10.55 -8.17 11.17
N ALA A 110 11.48 -7.29 10.79
CA ALA A 110 12.81 -7.71 10.38
C ALA A 110 13.69 -8.20 11.54
N LYS A 111 13.30 -7.86 12.78
CA LYS A 111 13.91 -8.29 14.02
C LYS A 111 12.82 -8.74 14.98
N GLU A 112 13.11 -9.79 15.76
CA GLU A 112 12.27 -10.16 16.90
C GLU A 112 12.19 -8.95 17.83
N THR A 113 11.01 -8.36 17.89
CA THR A 113 10.70 -7.23 18.76
C THR A 113 9.60 -7.70 19.67
N GLU A 114 9.74 -7.43 20.97
CA GLU A 114 8.62 -7.63 21.89
C GLU A 114 7.41 -6.86 21.37
N PRO A 115 6.20 -7.44 21.42
CA PRO A 115 4.99 -6.76 21.01
C PRO A 115 4.84 -5.51 21.87
N ASP A 116 5.01 -4.35 21.24
CA ASP A 116 4.70 -3.07 21.87
C ASP A 116 3.18 -2.99 21.96
N THR A 117 2.65 -2.88 23.19
CA THR A 117 1.21 -2.84 23.44
C THR A 117 0.52 -1.64 22.78
N ASN A 118 1.29 -0.66 22.30
CA ASN A 118 0.78 0.50 21.55
C ASN A 118 0.96 0.39 20.02
N ASP A 119 1.46 -0.74 19.51
CA ASP A 119 1.59 -0.95 18.06
C ASP A 119 0.21 -1.24 17.46
N ALA A 120 -0.33 -0.28 16.72
CA ALA A 120 -1.63 -0.41 16.05
C ALA A 120 -1.63 -1.48 14.94
N PHE A 121 -0.45 -2.00 14.57
CA PHE A 121 -0.28 -3.03 13.56
C PHE A 121 -0.07 -4.38 14.26
N SER A 122 -1.11 -5.20 14.31
CA SER A 122 -1.00 -6.59 14.74
C SER A 122 0.09 -7.30 13.94
N ILE A 123 1.04 -7.95 14.62
CA ILE A 123 2.16 -8.66 13.97
C ILE A 123 1.75 -10.12 13.76
N PRO A 124 1.74 -10.66 12.52
CA PRO A 124 2.06 -10.01 11.23
C PRO A 124 0.89 -9.18 10.66
N TYR A 125 1.20 -8.11 9.92
CA TYR A 125 0.20 -7.18 9.38
C TYR A 125 -0.03 -7.39 7.88
N GLN A 126 -1.29 -7.52 7.48
CA GLN A 126 -1.68 -7.77 6.10
C GLN A 126 -1.80 -6.45 5.32
N LEU A 127 -1.01 -6.30 4.25
CA LEU A 127 -1.08 -5.16 3.33
C LEU A 127 -2.10 -5.36 2.21
N SER A 128 -2.38 -6.59 1.78
CA SER A 128 -3.28 -6.87 0.64
C SER A 128 -4.67 -7.31 1.10
N PRO A 129 -5.77 -6.83 0.50
CA PRO A 129 -5.87 -6.03 -0.72
C PRO A 129 -5.77 -4.50 -0.50
N LEU A 130 -5.22 -4.07 0.63
CA LEU A 130 -5.28 -2.69 1.11
C LEU A 130 -4.31 -1.73 0.43
N TYR A 131 -3.47 -2.18 -0.53
CA TYR A 131 -2.58 -1.27 -1.27
C TYR A 131 -2.31 -1.66 -2.73
N THR A 132 -1.90 -0.65 -3.49
CA THR A 132 -1.29 -0.78 -4.82
C THR A 132 0.07 -0.09 -4.87
N LEU A 133 0.94 -0.55 -5.76
CA LEU A 133 2.27 0.01 -5.97
C LEU A 133 2.46 0.35 -7.45
N LYS A 134 2.88 1.57 -7.73
CA LYS A 134 3.22 2.05 -9.07
C LYS A 134 4.63 2.63 -9.06
N THR A 135 5.40 2.32 -10.09
CA THR A 135 6.77 2.83 -10.27
C THR A 135 6.82 3.74 -11.49
N GLU A 136 7.42 4.92 -11.32
CA GLU A 136 7.56 5.94 -12.36
C GLU A 136 8.94 6.57 -12.25
N GLY A 137 9.89 6.16 -13.09
CA GLY A 137 11.28 6.64 -13.01
C GLY A 137 11.90 6.41 -11.63
N ASP A 138 12.34 7.49 -10.98
CA ASP A 138 12.91 7.49 -9.62
C ASP A 138 11.86 7.57 -8.52
N THR A 139 10.57 7.41 -8.83
CA THR A 139 9.49 7.48 -7.84
C THR A 139 8.72 6.18 -7.71
N VAL A 140 8.37 5.85 -6.47
CA VAL A 140 7.42 4.79 -6.11
C VAL A 140 6.22 5.44 -5.45
N ILE A 141 5.03 5.08 -5.94
CA ILE A 141 3.75 5.55 -5.42
C ILE A 141 3.03 4.35 -4.83
N CYS A 142 2.83 4.37 -3.52
CA CYS A 142 2.04 3.39 -2.78
C CYS A 142 0.68 4.01 -2.44
N THR A 143 -0.40 3.39 -2.87
CA THR A 143 -1.76 3.88 -2.58
C THR A 143 -2.49 2.88 -1.72
N PHE A 144 -2.93 3.31 -0.54
CA PHE A 144 -3.76 2.54 0.37
C PHE A 144 -5.20 3.02 0.28
N THR A 145 -6.17 2.11 0.33
CA THR A 145 -7.58 2.47 0.22
C THR A 145 -8.42 1.61 1.15
N GLU A 146 -9.27 2.27 1.95
CA GLU A 146 -10.13 1.57 2.90
C GLU A 146 -11.43 2.32 3.14
N PRO A 147 -12.60 1.64 3.14
CA PRO A 147 -13.84 2.22 3.62
C PRO A 147 -13.81 2.34 5.16
N TYR A 148 -14.22 3.46 5.72
CA TYR A 148 -14.25 3.67 7.16
C TYR A 148 -15.43 4.55 7.60
N GLY A 149 -15.83 4.38 8.86
CA GLY A 149 -16.80 5.25 9.53
C GLY A 149 -16.11 6.24 10.45
N ASN A 150 -16.65 7.45 10.58
CA ASN A 150 -16.19 8.45 11.55
C ASN A 150 -17.39 9.18 12.13
N SER A 151 -17.41 9.41 13.44
CA SER A 151 -18.55 10.02 14.15
C SER A 151 -18.89 11.44 13.71
N SER A 152 -18.00 12.10 12.96
CA SER A 152 -18.25 13.42 12.37
C SER A 152 -19.11 13.35 11.11
N PHE A 153 -19.40 12.15 10.59
CA PHE A 153 -20.15 11.94 9.35
C PHE A 153 -21.21 10.85 9.52
N ASP A 154 -22.42 11.12 9.06
CA ASP A 154 -23.56 10.17 9.13
C ASP A 154 -23.52 9.10 8.02
N PHE A 155 -22.39 8.96 7.32
CA PHE A 155 -22.21 8.05 6.20
C PHE A 155 -20.78 7.50 6.17
N THR A 156 -20.62 6.31 5.56
CA THR A 156 -19.31 5.70 5.33
C THR A 156 -18.50 6.52 4.33
N LEU A 157 -17.22 6.69 4.62
CA LEU A 157 -16.23 7.34 3.77
C LEU A 157 -15.33 6.30 3.12
N LYS A 158 -14.76 6.66 1.97
CA LYS A 158 -13.62 5.96 1.36
C LYS A 158 -12.37 6.78 1.66
N GLY A 159 -11.46 6.24 2.47
CA GLY A 159 -10.15 6.83 2.72
C GLY A 159 -9.12 6.37 1.69
N GLU A 160 -8.29 7.28 1.22
CA GLU A 160 -7.18 7.02 0.30
C GLU A 160 -5.92 7.70 0.84
N LEU A 161 -4.88 6.91 1.08
CA LEU A 161 -3.56 7.41 1.45
C LEU A 161 -2.58 7.12 0.32
N VAL A 162 -2.13 8.17 -0.35
CA VAL A 162 -1.10 8.09 -1.39
C VAL A 162 0.23 8.49 -0.78
N ILE A 163 1.21 7.60 -0.84
CA ILE A 163 2.57 7.82 -0.35
C ILE A 163 3.50 7.83 -1.56
N VAL A 164 4.30 8.89 -1.67
CA VAL A 164 5.33 9.03 -2.71
C VAL A 164 6.69 8.89 -2.05
N LEU A 165 7.47 7.94 -2.55
CA LEU A 165 8.84 7.68 -2.17
C LEU A 165 9.76 7.99 -3.35
N VAL A 166 10.94 8.53 -3.09
CA VAL A 166 11.94 8.87 -4.11
C VAL A 166 13.16 7.98 -3.95
N LYS A 167 13.73 7.54 -5.06
CA LYS A 167 14.89 6.65 -5.12
C LYS A 167 16.10 7.34 -4.50
N ASP A 168 16.80 6.62 -3.63
CA ASP A 168 18.03 7.13 -3.04
C ASP A 168 19.10 7.25 -4.12
N LYS A 169 19.70 8.45 -4.25
CA LYS A 169 20.85 8.67 -5.14
C LYS A 169 22.12 8.33 -4.37
N PHE A 170 22.84 7.31 -4.82
CA PHE A 170 24.17 6.96 -4.32
C PHE A 170 25.20 8.02 -4.70
#